data_AF-A0A7K1CW21-F1
#
_entry.id   AF-A0A7K1CW21-F1
#
_cell.length_a   1.000
_cell.length_b   1.000
_cell.length_c   1.000
_cell.angle_alpha   90.00
_cell.angle_beta   90.00
_cell.angle_gamma   90.00
#
_symmetry.space_group_name_H-M   'P 1'
#
loop_
_entity.id
_entity.type
_entity.pdbx_description
1 polymer ?
#
loop_
_entity_poly.entity_id
_entity_poly.type
_entity_poly.pdbx_seq_one_letter_code
_entity_poly.pdbx_strand_id
1 'polypeptide(L)'
;MAVSAYLTEPTPEEVGSFFASIFPTLPPIPPHDTTRPPFFRMTPNQILSAIGSEMQLQLMRYMQDEQRPAYKAIINTLAPQRRLRPTFIYEKSKDKQAAWLLDQLRLRTNEGVTEQIFQIWLIKGKVDMLTAFLDGVGITHDGKGEITDLPAEIAEDKAETAVAALLAAHPAKHVAVYLSLFQTQRPGGWPGLTKAIEARPELQLA
;
A
#
# COMPACT_ATOMS: atom_id res chain seq x y z
N MET A 1 3.79 -31.82 28.93
CA MET A 1 3.29 -32.40 27.67
C MET A 1 2.82 -31.22 26.82
N ALA A 2 3.66 -30.73 25.92
CA ALA A 2 3.39 -29.52 25.13
C ALA A 2 2.67 -29.92 23.84
N VAL A 3 1.41 -29.51 23.70
CA VAL A 3 0.64 -29.73 22.47
C VAL A 3 1.04 -28.64 21.48
N SER A 4 1.82 -29.03 20.49
CA SER A 4 2.19 -28.24 19.32
C SER A 4 0.93 -27.92 18.52
N ALA A 5 0.39 -26.72 18.66
CA ALA A 5 -0.64 -26.20 17.77
C ALA A 5 0.00 -25.93 16.40
N TYR A 6 -0.23 -26.83 15.46
CA TYR A 6 0.01 -26.58 14.04
C TYR A 6 -0.83 -25.38 13.62
N LEU A 7 -0.16 -24.25 13.35
CA LEU A 7 -0.75 -23.15 12.58
C LEU A 7 -0.92 -23.66 11.15
N THR A 8 -2.12 -24.14 10.84
CA THR A 8 -2.52 -24.53 9.49
C THR A 8 -2.38 -23.31 8.58
N GLU A 9 -1.63 -23.42 7.48
CA GLU A 9 -1.52 -22.34 6.49
C GLU A 9 -2.92 -22.03 5.93
N PRO A 10 -3.34 -20.76 5.87
CA PRO A 10 -4.67 -20.39 5.40
C PRO A 10 -4.83 -20.80 3.94
N THR A 11 -6.00 -21.36 3.62
CA THR A 11 -6.31 -21.83 2.26
C THR A 11 -6.41 -20.66 1.28
N PRO A 12 -6.19 -20.88 -0.03
CA PRO A 12 -6.34 -19.82 -1.04
C PRO A 12 -7.70 -19.13 -1.04
N GLU A 13 -8.75 -19.85 -0.62
CA GLU A 13 -10.12 -19.36 -0.49
C GLU A 13 -10.31 -18.50 0.77
N GLU A 14 -9.72 -18.89 1.90
CA GLU A 14 -9.70 -18.07 3.13
C GLU A 14 -8.86 -16.81 2.95
N VAL A 15 -7.75 -16.89 2.21
CA VAL A 15 -6.96 -15.74 1.81
C VAL A 15 -7.79 -14.82 0.91
N GLY A 16 -8.49 -15.36 -0.09
CA GLY A 16 -9.39 -14.59 -0.97
C GLY A 16 -10.59 -13.96 -0.25
N SER A 17 -11.18 -14.66 0.73
CA SER A 17 -12.31 -14.19 1.54
C SER A 17 -11.88 -13.15 2.57
N PHE A 18 -10.72 -13.33 3.20
CA PHE A 18 -10.08 -12.33 4.06
C PHE A 18 -9.80 -11.03 3.30
N PHE A 19 -9.45 -11.12 2.00
CA PHE A 19 -9.25 -9.94 1.15
C PHE A 19 -10.56 -9.24 0.74
N ALA A 20 -11.69 -9.96 0.69
CA ALA A 20 -13.01 -9.39 0.37
C ALA A 20 -13.72 -8.77 1.58
N SER A 21 -13.37 -9.21 2.81
CA SER A 21 -14.02 -8.73 4.05
C SER A 21 -13.43 -7.45 4.61
N ILE A 22 -12.16 -7.13 4.31
CA ILE A 22 -11.50 -5.91 4.83
C ILE A 22 -11.85 -4.68 4.00
N PHE A 23 -12.21 -4.85 2.72
CA PHE A 23 -12.61 -3.74 1.85
C PHE A 23 -13.79 -4.16 0.96
N PRO A 24 -15.01 -3.61 1.15
CA PRO A 24 -16.05 -3.78 0.16
C PRO A 24 -15.52 -3.24 -1.17
N THR A 25 -15.75 -3.99 -2.25
CA THR A 25 -15.35 -3.65 -3.61
C THR A 25 -15.47 -2.15 -3.88
N LEU A 26 -14.32 -1.47 -3.96
CA LEU A 26 -14.30 -0.08 -4.39
C LEU A 26 -14.94 -0.01 -5.78
N PRO A 27 -15.83 0.96 -6.04
CA PRO A 27 -16.35 1.17 -7.37
C PRO A 27 -15.17 1.33 -8.35
N PRO A 28 -15.30 0.83 -9.59
CA PRO A 28 -14.27 0.99 -10.60
C PRO A 28 -13.88 2.47 -10.71
N ILE A 29 -12.57 2.74 -10.67
CA ILE A 29 -12.03 4.09 -10.78
C ILE A 29 -12.59 4.70 -12.08
N PRO A 30 -13.38 5.79 -12.01
CA PRO A 30 -13.87 6.44 -13.20
C PRO A 30 -12.67 6.97 -14.01
N PRO A 31 -12.72 6.90 -15.36
CA PRO A 31 -11.65 7.43 -16.18
C PRO A 31 -11.50 8.93 -15.96
N HIS A 32 -10.35 9.34 -15.42
CA HIS A 32 -9.84 10.71 -15.31
C HIS A 32 -10.88 11.77 -14.89
N ASP A 33 -11.21 11.81 -13.60
CA ASP A 33 -11.83 13.00 -13.00
C ASP A 33 -10.79 14.13 -12.90
N THR A 34 -11.00 15.20 -13.67
CA THR A 34 -10.10 16.36 -13.77
C THR A 34 -10.24 17.34 -12.60
N THR A 35 -11.18 17.12 -11.69
CA THR A 35 -11.45 18.02 -10.55
C THR A 35 -10.53 17.78 -9.34
N ARG A 36 -9.67 16.76 -9.39
CA ARG A 36 -8.73 16.42 -8.31
C ARG A 36 -7.48 17.32 -8.32
N PRO A 37 -7.02 17.84 -7.17
CA PRO A 37 -5.79 18.62 -7.09
C PRO A 37 -4.57 17.85 -7.62
N PRO A 38 -3.58 18.54 -8.22
CA PRO A 38 -2.62 17.97 -9.18
C PRO A 38 -1.69 16.89 -8.62
N PHE A 39 -1.41 16.87 -7.31
CA PHE A 39 -0.48 15.92 -6.70
C PHE A 39 -1.10 14.53 -6.44
N PHE A 40 -2.44 14.39 -6.47
CA PHE A 40 -3.15 13.11 -6.25
C PHE A 40 -3.47 12.34 -7.54
N ARG A 41 -2.71 12.61 -8.60
CA ARG A 41 -2.88 12.00 -9.92
C ARG A 41 -2.12 10.69 -10.11
N MET A 42 -1.28 10.29 -9.15
CA MET A 42 -0.43 9.12 -9.31
C MET A 42 -1.18 7.82 -9.01
N THR A 43 -1.27 6.95 -10.00
CA THR A 43 -1.74 5.58 -9.79
C THR A 43 -0.75 4.79 -8.95
N PRO A 44 -1.16 3.68 -8.29
CA PRO A 44 -0.25 2.79 -7.58
C PRO A 44 1.01 2.39 -8.38
N ASN A 45 0.87 2.11 -9.68
CA ASN A 45 2.03 1.79 -10.53
C ASN A 45 2.99 2.99 -10.70
N GLN A 46 2.44 4.21 -10.78
CA GLN A 46 3.22 5.45 -10.86
C GLN A 46 3.93 5.73 -9.55
N ILE A 47 3.24 5.57 -8.40
CA ILE A 47 3.85 5.65 -7.06
C ILE A 47 5.02 4.66 -6.97
N LEU A 48 4.78 3.39 -7.33
CA LEU A 48 5.83 2.37 -7.34
C LEU A 48 7.02 2.78 -8.19
N SER A 49 6.78 3.38 -9.36
CA SER A 49 7.87 3.82 -10.25
C SER A 49 8.69 4.96 -9.64
N ALA A 50 8.06 5.81 -8.81
CA ALA A 50 8.66 7.06 -8.37
C ALA A 50 9.36 7.01 -6.99
N ILE A 51 9.04 6.02 -6.15
CA ILE A 51 9.73 5.81 -4.85
C ILE A 51 11.22 5.43 -5.00
N GLY A 52 11.66 5.07 -6.20
CA GLY A 52 13.04 4.71 -6.52
C GLY A 52 13.42 3.27 -6.15
N SER A 53 14.55 2.81 -6.68
CA SER A 53 14.98 1.40 -6.62
C SER A 53 15.20 0.88 -5.20
N GLU A 54 15.76 1.69 -4.31
CA GLU A 54 16.04 1.29 -2.93
C GLU A 54 14.74 0.89 -2.19
N MET A 55 13.72 1.75 -2.23
CA MET A 55 12.44 1.47 -1.57
C MET A 55 11.66 0.35 -2.28
N GLN A 56 11.74 0.26 -3.61
CA GLN A 56 11.20 -0.88 -4.36
C GLN A 56 11.78 -2.21 -3.86
N LEU A 57 13.10 -2.28 -3.65
CA LEU A 57 13.76 -3.48 -3.14
C LEU A 57 13.41 -3.76 -1.68
N GLN A 58 13.30 -2.75 -0.83
CA GLN A 58 12.82 -2.91 0.55
C GLN A 58 11.40 -3.50 0.58
N LEU A 59 10.49 -2.99 -0.27
CA LEU A 59 9.14 -3.51 -0.40
C LEU A 59 9.13 -4.97 -0.88
N MET A 60 9.95 -5.31 -1.89
CA MET A 60 10.05 -6.69 -2.37
C MET A 60 10.63 -7.64 -1.33
N ARG A 61 11.67 -7.22 -0.58
CA ARG A 61 12.24 -8.01 0.53
C ARG A 61 11.19 -8.28 1.60
N TYR A 62 10.46 -7.25 2.03
CA TYR A 62 9.36 -7.41 2.98
C TYR A 62 8.34 -8.44 2.50
N MET A 63 7.94 -8.38 1.22
CA MET A 63 7.03 -9.39 0.66
C MET A 63 7.66 -10.80 0.63
N GLN A 64 8.94 -10.89 0.30
CA GLN A 64 9.66 -12.15 0.14
C GLN A 64 10.00 -12.86 1.46
N ASP A 65 10.12 -12.10 2.55
CA ASP A 65 10.64 -12.58 3.83
C ASP A 65 9.52 -12.62 4.88
N GLU A 66 8.75 -11.54 5.00
CA GLU A 66 7.69 -11.40 6.02
C GLU A 66 6.31 -11.81 5.50
N GLN A 67 6.00 -11.58 4.22
CA GLN A 67 4.68 -11.86 3.62
C GLN A 67 4.74 -12.95 2.54
N ARG A 68 5.49 -14.02 2.84
CA ARG A 68 5.75 -15.14 1.90
C ARG A 68 4.49 -15.73 1.25
N PRO A 69 3.38 -15.98 1.99
CA PRO A 69 2.17 -16.51 1.37
C PRO A 69 1.56 -15.54 0.35
N ALA A 70 1.48 -14.25 0.68
CA ALA A 70 0.98 -13.23 -0.23
C ALA A 70 1.88 -13.07 -1.47
N TYR A 71 3.20 -13.08 -1.29
CA TYR A 71 4.15 -13.04 -2.40
C TYR A 71 3.96 -14.19 -3.39
N LYS A 72 3.81 -15.43 -2.89
CA LYS A 72 3.52 -16.60 -3.71
C LYS A 72 2.16 -16.50 -4.40
N ALA A 73 1.13 -16.05 -3.69
CA ALA A 73 -0.21 -15.88 -4.27
C ALA A 73 -0.18 -14.90 -5.45
N ILE A 74 0.51 -13.77 -5.30
CA ILE A 74 0.67 -12.76 -6.37
C ILE A 74 1.41 -13.34 -7.57
N ILE A 75 2.51 -14.07 -7.36
CA ILE A 75 3.24 -14.74 -8.46
C ILE A 75 2.34 -15.75 -9.18
N ASN A 76 1.59 -16.57 -8.42
CA ASN A 76 0.68 -17.56 -8.99
C ASN A 76 -0.44 -16.93 -9.82
N THR A 77 -0.87 -15.73 -9.46
CA THR A 77 -1.86 -14.95 -10.22
C THR A 77 -1.26 -14.30 -11.47
N LEU A 78 -0.06 -13.71 -11.38
CA LEU A 78 0.52 -12.93 -12.46
C LEU A 78 1.26 -13.76 -13.52
N ALA A 79 1.88 -14.88 -13.13
CA ALA A 79 2.68 -15.68 -14.07
C ALA A 79 1.85 -16.25 -15.24
N PRO A 80 0.65 -16.82 -15.01
CA PRO A 80 -0.19 -17.32 -16.10
C PRO A 80 -0.63 -16.22 -17.08
N GLN A 81 -0.81 -14.98 -16.61
CA GLN A 81 -1.13 -13.81 -17.46
C GLN A 81 0.01 -13.45 -18.44
N ARG A 82 1.22 -13.99 -18.21
CA ARG A 82 2.38 -13.89 -19.10
C ARG A 82 2.71 -15.22 -19.77
N ARG A 83 1.79 -16.20 -19.72
CA ARG A 83 1.97 -17.56 -20.25
C ARG A 83 3.18 -18.28 -19.64
N LEU A 84 3.53 -17.94 -18.39
CA LEU A 84 4.59 -18.58 -17.62
C LEU A 84 3.99 -19.48 -16.55
N ARG A 85 4.62 -20.64 -16.32
CA ARG A 85 4.34 -21.43 -15.12
C ARG A 85 4.98 -20.74 -13.90
N PRO A 86 4.29 -20.62 -12.76
CA PRO A 86 4.86 -20.00 -11.56
C PRO A 86 6.20 -20.60 -11.11
N THR A 87 6.39 -21.91 -11.30
CA THR A 87 7.64 -22.63 -10.99
C THR A 87 8.86 -22.01 -11.67
N PHE A 88 8.74 -21.55 -12.91
CA PHE A 88 9.85 -20.90 -13.63
C PHE A 88 10.32 -19.59 -12.99
N ILE A 89 9.47 -18.94 -12.19
CA ILE A 89 9.83 -17.75 -11.42
C ILE A 89 10.47 -18.21 -10.11
N TYR A 90 9.87 -19.17 -9.40
CA TYR A 90 10.40 -19.68 -8.13
C TYR A 90 11.79 -20.30 -8.23
N GLU A 91 12.16 -20.86 -9.38
CA GLU A 91 13.50 -21.38 -9.65
C GLU A 91 14.58 -20.29 -9.79
N LYS A 92 14.19 -19.02 -9.96
CA LYS A 92 15.14 -17.90 -10.06
C LYS A 92 15.64 -17.48 -8.68
N SER A 93 16.77 -16.78 -8.63
CA SER A 93 17.21 -16.11 -7.40
C SER A 93 16.17 -15.10 -6.91
N LYS A 94 16.15 -14.82 -5.61
CA LYS A 94 15.22 -13.85 -4.98
C LYS A 94 15.25 -12.49 -5.69
N ASP A 95 16.44 -12.00 -6.06
CA ASP A 95 16.58 -10.74 -6.79
C ASP A 95 15.92 -10.78 -8.18
N LYS A 96 16.07 -11.90 -8.90
CA LYS A 96 15.43 -12.08 -10.21
C LYS A 96 13.92 -12.25 -10.09
N GLN A 97 13.43 -12.85 -9.01
CA GLN A 97 11.99 -12.92 -8.71
C GLN A 97 11.43 -11.51 -8.42
N ALA A 98 12.14 -10.72 -7.60
CA ALA A 98 11.77 -9.35 -7.26
C ALA A 98 11.76 -8.46 -8.51
N ALA A 99 12.80 -8.53 -9.35
CA ALA A 99 12.86 -7.79 -10.61
C ALA A 99 11.69 -8.14 -11.54
N TRP A 100 11.42 -9.45 -11.72
CA TRP A 100 10.29 -9.89 -12.53
C TRP A 100 8.95 -9.37 -12.00
N LEU A 101 8.74 -9.42 -10.68
CA LEU A 101 7.52 -8.93 -10.07
C LEU A 101 7.39 -7.41 -10.23
N LEU A 102 8.45 -6.64 -9.97
CA LEU A 102 8.46 -5.20 -10.18
C LEU A 102 8.10 -4.82 -11.62
N ASP A 103 8.59 -5.56 -12.62
CA ASP A 103 8.21 -5.34 -14.01
C ASP A 103 6.71 -5.60 -14.24
N GLN A 104 6.13 -6.61 -13.59
CA GLN A 104 4.69 -6.83 -13.67
C GLN A 104 3.88 -5.73 -12.98
N LEU A 105 4.35 -5.23 -11.84
CA LEU A 105 3.69 -4.18 -11.06
C LEU A 105 3.82 -2.78 -11.67
N ARG A 106 4.60 -2.62 -12.75
CA ARG A 106 4.63 -1.35 -13.51
C ARG A 106 3.56 -1.29 -14.58
N LEU A 107 2.93 -2.42 -14.90
CA LEU A 107 1.95 -2.51 -15.96
C LEU A 107 0.59 -2.00 -15.47
N ARG A 108 -0.02 -1.11 -16.26
CA ARG A 108 -1.34 -0.52 -15.96
C ARG A 108 -2.42 -1.56 -15.70
N THR A 109 -2.37 -2.72 -16.34
CA THR A 109 -3.33 -3.82 -16.11
C THR A 109 -3.24 -4.42 -14.71
N ASN A 110 -2.14 -4.16 -14.00
CA ASN A 110 -1.83 -4.73 -12.69
C ASN A 110 -1.86 -3.65 -11.59
N GLU A 111 -2.55 -2.53 -11.84
CA GLU A 111 -2.72 -1.43 -10.88
C GLU A 111 -3.26 -1.92 -9.54
N GLY A 112 -4.36 -2.67 -9.54
CA GLY A 112 -4.94 -3.22 -8.31
C GLY A 112 -4.01 -4.19 -7.56
N VAL A 113 -3.19 -4.98 -8.27
CA VAL A 113 -2.19 -5.85 -7.62
C VAL A 113 -1.07 -5.03 -6.98
N THR A 114 -0.72 -3.90 -7.60
CA THR A 114 0.28 -2.97 -7.06
C THR A 114 -0.23 -2.26 -5.82
N GLU A 115 -1.48 -1.82 -5.87
CA GLU A 115 -2.19 -1.27 -4.70
C GLU A 115 -2.23 -2.28 -3.55
N GLN A 116 -2.58 -3.54 -3.84
CA GLN A 116 -2.63 -4.60 -2.84
C GLN A 116 -1.29 -4.82 -2.13
N ILE A 117 -0.17 -4.77 -2.85
CA ILE A 117 1.16 -4.88 -2.23
C ILE A 117 1.44 -3.73 -1.28
N PHE A 118 1.09 -2.49 -1.66
CA PHE A 118 1.23 -1.36 -0.76
C PHE A 118 0.34 -1.49 0.47
N GLN A 119 -0.91 -1.92 0.31
CA GLN A 119 -1.82 -2.14 1.43
C GLN A 119 -1.27 -3.18 2.41
N ILE A 120 -0.79 -4.32 1.91
CA ILE A 120 -0.15 -5.35 2.76
C ILE A 120 1.05 -4.77 3.50
N TRP A 121 1.91 -4.03 2.80
CA TRP A 121 3.09 -3.41 3.42
C TRP A 121 2.72 -2.37 4.49
N LEU A 122 1.69 -1.55 4.25
CA LEU A 122 1.22 -0.55 5.20
C LEU A 122 0.58 -1.20 6.44
N ILE A 123 -0.40 -2.07 6.24
CA ILE A 123 -1.21 -2.67 7.31
C ILE A 123 -0.43 -3.72 8.11
N LYS A 124 0.57 -4.37 7.52
CA LYS A 124 1.35 -5.40 8.24
C LYS A 124 2.75 -4.94 8.64
N GLY A 125 3.36 -4.03 7.89
CA GLY A 125 4.76 -3.63 8.05
C GLY A 125 4.98 -2.18 8.51
N LYS A 126 3.91 -1.37 8.55
CA LYS A 126 3.95 0.05 8.93
C LYS A 126 2.77 0.46 9.82
N VAL A 127 2.26 -0.47 10.64
CA VAL A 127 1.12 -0.21 11.55
C VAL A 127 1.40 1.01 12.44
N ASP A 128 2.62 1.13 12.94
CA ASP A 128 3.09 2.26 13.75
C ASP A 128 2.89 3.61 13.05
N MET A 129 3.25 3.70 11.77
CA MET A 129 3.07 4.90 10.96
C MET A 129 1.58 5.21 10.73
N LEU A 130 0.77 4.17 10.49
CA LEU A 130 -0.68 4.31 10.30
C LEU A 130 -1.34 4.82 11.58
N THR A 131 -1.08 4.19 12.72
CA THR A 131 -1.68 4.61 13.99
C THR A 131 -1.21 5.99 14.41
N ALA A 132 0.08 6.31 14.25
CA ALA A 132 0.60 7.63 14.57
C ALA A 132 -0.07 8.76 13.77
N PHE A 133 -0.38 8.52 12.50
CA PHE A 133 -1.15 9.47 11.71
C PHE A 133 -2.57 9.63 12.24
N LEU A 134 -3.27 8.52 12.44
CA LEU A 134 -4.67 8.49 12.88
C LEU A 134 -4.83 9.18 14.23
N ASP A 135 -3.94 8.90 15.18
CA ASP A 135 -3.86 9.61 16.47
C ASP A 135 -3.63 11.12 16.28
N GLY A 136 -2.69 11.49 15.40
CA GLY A 136 -2.37 12.89 15.12
C GLY A 136 -3.52 13.70 14.55
N VAL A 137 -4.36 13.08 13.71
CA VAL A 137 -5.57 13.74 13.17
C VAL A 137 -6.81 13.53 14.07
N GLY A 138 -6.72 12.70 15.10
CA GLY A 138 -7.78 12.41 16.06
C GLY A 138 -8.87 11.48 15.52
N ILE A 139 -8.51 10.56 14.63
CA ILE A 139 -9.41 9.51 14.13
C ILE A 139 -9.34 8.31 15.08
N THR A 140 -10.49 7.81 15.52
CA THR A 140 -10.54 6.58 16.33
C THR A 140 -10.22 5.37 15.46
N HIS A 141 -9.33 4.51 15.93
CA HIS A 141 -8.89 3.32 15.21
C HIS A 141 -8.74 2.11 16.15
N ASP A 142 -8.69 0.91 15.58
CA ASP A 142 -8.64 -0.36 16.33
C ASP A 142 -7.22 -0.77 16.78
N GLY A 143 -6.26 0.14 16.63
CA GLY A 143 -4.83 -0.12 16.86
C GLY A 143 -4.10 -0.91 15.76
N LYS A 144 -4.78 -1.33 14.68
CA LYS A 144 -4.18 -2.11 13.58
C LYS A 144 -3.95 -1.30 12.30
N GLY A 145 -4.21 0.02 12.36
CA GLY A 145 -4.14 0.90 11.21
C GLY A 145 -5.32 0.76 10.24
N GLU A 146 -6.37 0.03 10.65
CA GLU A 146 -7.63 -0.07 9.94
C GLU A 146 -8.63 0.91 10.58
N ILE A 147 -9.44 1.56 9.74
CA ILE A 147 -10.50 2.48 10.17
C ILE A 147 -11.82 2.03 9.57
N THR A 148 -12.86 2.01 10.39
CA THR A 148 -14.21 1.64 9.96
C THR A 148 -14.92 2.82 9.30
N ASP A 149 -14.67 4.04 9.80
CA ASP A 149 -15.29 5.27 9.32
C ASP A 149 -14.24 6.31 8.93
N LEU A 150 -14.25 6.72 7.66
CA LEU A 150 -13.41 7.80 7.15
C LEU A 150 -13.96 9.15 7.67
N PRO A 151 -13.11 10.06 8.17
CA PRO A 151 -13.57 11.36 8.62
C PRO A 151 -14.12 12.18 7.46
N ALA A 152 -15.20 12.92 7.69
CA ALA A 152 -15.76 13.84 6.70
C ALA A 152 -14.82 15.00 6.39
N GLU A 153 -13.96 15.41 7.33
CA GLU A 153 -12.99 16.50 7.17
C GLU A 153 -11.74 16.22 8.02
N ILE A 154 -10.58 16.68 7.54
CA ILE A 154 -9.33 16.72 8.31
C ILE A 154 -8.93 18.19 8.36
N ALA A 155 -8.90 18.76 9.56
CA ALA A 155 -8.53 20.15 9.78
C ALA A 155 -7.06 20.40 9.37
N GLU A 156 -6.78 21.57 8.80
CA GLU A 156 -5.46 21.93 8.25
C GLU A 156 -4.36 21.88 9.31
N ASP A 157 -4.61 22.43 10.49
CA ASP A 157 -3.71 22.42 11.65
C ASP A 157 -3.34 21.00 12.11
N LYS A 158 -4.34 20.11 12.15
CA LYS A 158 -4.17 18.70 12.49
C LYS A 158 -3.39 17.96 11.40
N ALA A 159 -3.72 18.19 10.13
CA ALA A 159 -3.00 17.58 9.01
C ALA A 159 -1.52 17.99 9.02
N GLU A 160 -1.22 19.28 9.18
CA GLU A 160 0.15 19.78 9.23
C GLU A 160 0.94 19.18 10.39
N THR A 161 0.34 19.15 11.59
CA THR A 161 0.97 18.60 12.79
C THR A 161 1.22 17.10 12.65
N ALA A 162 0.24 16.34 12.16
CA ALA A 162 0.36 14.90 11.96
C ALA A 162 1.42 14.57 10.90
N VAL A 163 1.42 15.26 9.78
CA VAL A 163 2.43 15.06 8.71
C VAL A 163 3.83 15.41 9.19
N ALA A 164 3.99 16.48 9.98
CA ALA A 164 5.28 16.84 10.58
C ALA A 164 5.79 15.74 11.53
N ALA A 165 4.91 15.20 12.38
CA ALA A 165 5.25 14.12 13.29
C ALA A 165 5.66 12.84 12.54
N LEU A 166 4.94 12.47 11.48
CA LEU A 166 5.31 11.32 10.64
C LEU A 166 6.69 11.48 10.01
N LEU A 167 7.00 12.67 9.48
CA LEU A 167 8.29 12.96 8.85
C LEU A 167 9.45 12.94 9.85
N ALA A 168 9.20 13.26 11.11
CA ALA A 168 10.21 13.15 12.17
C ALA A 168 10.52 11.69 12.55
N ALA A 169 9.54 10.79 12.43
CA ALA A 169 9.65 9.39 12.87
C ALA A 169 9.94 8.40 11.73
N HIS A 170 9.60 8.74 10.49
CA HIS A 170 9.65 7.81 9.35
C HIS A 170 10.33 8.42 8.13
N PRO A 171 10.96 7.60 7.26
CA PRO A 171 11.50 8.08 6.00
C PRO A 171 10.46 8.79 5.13
N ALA A 172 10.80 9.95 4.58
CA ALA A 172 9.88 10.79 3.83
C ALA A 172 9.14 10.05 2.70
N LYS A 173 9.82 9.14 1.99
CA LYS A 173 9.19 8.32 0.94
C LYS A 173 8.12 7.36 1.47
N HIS A 174 8.30 6.80 2.67
CA HIS A 174 7.28 5.95 3.28
C HIS A 174 6.04 6.76 3.62
N VAL A 175 6.24 7.94 4.20
CA VAL A 175 5.17 8.90 4.50
C VAL A 175 4.45 9.33 3.23
N ALA A 176 5.20 9.66 2.17
CA ALA A 176 4.63 10.08 0.89
C ALA A 176 3.76 9.00 0.24
N VAL A 177 4.19 7.73 0.25
CA VAL A 177 3.36 6.60 -0.22
C VAL A 177 2.08 6.47 0.59
N TYR A 178 2.21 6.47 1.91
CA TYR A 178 1.07 6.32 2.81
C TYR A 178 0.03 7.42 2.60
N LEU A 179 0.45 8.68 2.62
CA LEU A 179 -0.44 9.82 2.45
C LEU A 179 -1.07 9.87 1.06
N SER A 180 -0.31 9.48 0.03
CA SER A 180 -0.82 9.36 -1.34
C SER A 180 -1.95 8.34 -1.44
N LEU A 181 -1.79 7.16 -0.83
CA LEU A 181 -2.81 6.10 -0.79
C LEU A 181 -3.95 6.42 0.17
N PHE A 182 -3.69 7.09 1.29
CA PHE A 182 -4.75 7.49 2.20
C PHE A 182 -5.73 8.44 1.50
N GLN A 183 -5.22 9.43 0.77
CA GLN A 183 -6.03 10.37 -0.01
C GLN A 183 -6.85 9.73 -1.14
N THR A 184 -6.53 8.49 -1.57
CA THR A 184 -7.37 7.76 -2.54
C THR A 184 -8.61 7.13 -1.94
N GLN A 185 -8.67 6.97 -0.62
CA GLN A 185 -9.83 6.38 0.08
C GLN A 185 -11.09 7.23 -0.01
N ARG A 186 -10.96 8.52 -0.33
CA ARG A 186 -12.06 9.44 -0.55
C ARG A 186 -12.00 10.09 -1.93
N PRO A 187 -13.10 10.12 -2.71
CA PRO A 187 -13.19 10.94 -3.92
C PRO A 187 -12.86 12.41 -3.61
N GLY A 188 -11.89 12.97 -4.32
CA GLY A 188 -11.40 14.34 -4.07
C GLY A 188 -10.41 14.49 -2.91
N GLY A 189 -10.24 13.46 -2.06
CA GLY A 189 -9.37 13.50 -0.87
C GLY A 189 -9.84 14.48 0.20
N TRP A 190 -8.93 14.82 1.11
CA TRP A 190 -9.08 15.85 2.14
C TRP A 190 -8.27 17.09 1.77
N PRO A 191 -8.91 18.26 1.55
CA PRO A 191 -8.21 19.49 1.17
C PRO A 191 -7.12 19.92 2.16
N GLY A 192 -7.35 19.77 3.47
CA GLY A 192 -6.35 20.11 4.47
C GLY A 192 -5.10 19.24 4.41
N LEU A 193 -5.28 17.94 4.12
CA LEU A 193 -4.17 17.02 3.92
C LEU A 193 -3.41 17.31 2.62
N THR A 194 -4.13 17.66 1.55
CA THR A 194 -3.52 18.12 0.28
C THR A 194 -2.57 19.28 0.54
N LYS A 195 -3.03 20.34 1.21
CA LYS A 195 -2.20 21.52 1.53
C LYS A 195 -0.97 21.16 2.35
N ALA A 196 -1.13 20.32 3.38
CA ALA A 196 -0.03 19.88 4.24
C ALA A 196 1.06 19.11 3.46
N ILE A 197 0.67 18.35 2.43
CA ILE A 197 1.59 17.62 1.55
C ILE A 197 2.25 18.56 0.54
N GLU A 198 1.48 19.44 -0.09
CA GLU A 198 1.97 20.41 -1.09
C GLU A 198 3.02 21.37 -0.50
N ALA A 199 2.89 21.72 0.77
CA ALA A 199 3.85 22.56 1.48
C ALA A 199 5.24 21.91 1.66
N ARG A 200 5.40 20.62 1.37
CA ARG A 200 6.59 19.81 1.70
C ARG A 200 7.20 19.16 0.45
N PRO A 201 8.31 19.71 -0.07
CA PRO A 201 9.00 19.15 -1.24
C PRO A 201 9.44 17.69 -1.07
N GLU A 202 9.80 17.28 0.14
CA GLU A 202 10.24 15.92 0.46
C GLU A 202 9.13 14.85 0.34
N LEU A 203 7.87 15.27 0.30
CA LEU A 203 6.71 14.39 0.09
C LEU A 203 6.30 14.28 -1.39
N GLN A 204 6.93 15.05 -2.27
CA GLN A 204 6.60 15.04 -3.69
C GLN A 204 7.24 13.83 -4.36
N LEU A 205 6.38 12.91 -4.82
CA LEU A 205 6.81 11.69 -5.51
C LEU A 205 7.07 11.90 -7.00
N ALA A 206 7.06 13.13 -7.52
CA ALA A 206 7.47 13.46 -8.89
C ALA A 206 7.91 14.93 -8.99
#